data_AF-A0A8T4J5I6-F1
#
_entry.id   AF-A0A8T4J5I6-F1
#
_cell.length_a   1.000
_cell.length_b   1.000
_cell.length_c   1.000
_cell.angle_alpha   90.00
_cell.angle_beta   90.00
_cell.angle_gamma   90.00
#
_symmetry.space_group_name_H-M   'P 1'
#
loop_
_entity.id
_entity.type
_entity.pdbx_description
1 polymer ?
#
loop_
_entity_poly.entity_id
_entity_poly.type
_entity_poly.pdbx_seq_one_letter_code
_entity_poly.pdbx_strand_id
1 'polypeptide(L)' 'MKAVVYKEPFTVAVEEVDKPSIQHPNDVIVRVSSTAICVSDLHM' A
#
# COMPACT_ATOMS: atom_id res chain seq x y z
N MET A 1 -5.92 6.96 -5.64
CA MET A 1 -5.42 7.17 -4.27
C MET A 1 -3.93 6.94 -4.31
N LYS A 2 -3.15 7.71 -3.55
CA LYS A 2 -1.71 7.54 -3.53
C LYS A 2 -1.31 6.28 -2.77
N ALA A 3 -0.41 5.48 -3.35
CA ALA A 3 0.18 4.32 -2.71
C ALA A 3 1.67 4.22 -3.03
N VAL A 4 2.46 3.63 -2.13
CA VAL A 4 3.85 3.22 -2.42
C VAL A 4 3.79 1.90 -3.18
N VAL A 5 4.37 1.87 -4.38
CA VAL A 5 4.38 0.71 -5.28
C VAL A 5 5.82 0.31 -5.55
N TYR A 6 6.14 -0.95 -5.27
CA TYR A 6 7.42 -1.56 -5.65
C TYR A 6 7.47 -1.76 -7.17
N LYS A 7 8.61 -1.42 -7.79
CA LYS A 7 8.81 -1.53 -9.24
C LYS A 7 9.84 -2.58 -9.59
N GLU A 8 10.99 -2.50 -8.96
CA GLU A 8 12.13 -3.40 -9.14
C GLU A 8 13.09 -3.21 -7.96
N PRO A 9 14.14 -4.04 -7.83
CA PRO A 9 15.10 -3.89 -6.72
C PRO A 9 15.61 -2.45 -6.60
N PHE A 10 15.55 -1.92 -5.37
CA PHE A 10 15.94 -0.56 -5.02
C PHE A 10 15.09 0.57 -5.64
N THR A 11 13.96 0.24 -6.29
CA THR A 11 13.09 1.22 -6.95
C THR A 11 11.64 1.10 -6.46
N VAL A 12 11.15 2.17 -5.84
CA VAL A 12 9.76 2.33 -5.41
C VAL A 12 9.24 3.69 -5.86
N ALA A 13 7.94 3.79 -6.13
CA ALA A 13 7.30 5.03 -6.57
C ALA A 13 5.99 5.28 -5.81
N VAL A 14 5.61 6.55 -5.67
CA VAL A 14 4.26 6.92 -5.24
C VAL A 14 3.39 7.08 -6.48
N GLU A 15 2.35 6.26 -6.59
CA GLU A 15 1.46 6.24 -7.74
C GLU A 15 0.00 6.43 -7.36
N GLU A 16 -0.80 6.94 -8.30
CA GLU A 16 -2.25 6.92 -8.18
C GLU A 16 -2.78 5.55 -8.58
N VAL A 17 -3.39 4.86 -7.62
CA VAL A 17 -4.05 3.56 -7.80
C VAL A 17 -5.54 3.65 -7.51
N ASP A 18 -6.32 2.68 -7.95
CA ASP A 18 -7.75 2.64 -7.64
C ASP A 18 -8.00 2.56 -6.14
N LYS A 19 -9.13 3.14 -5.70
CA LYS A 19 -9.56 2.97 -4.31
C LYS A 19 -9.94 1.50 -4.07
N PRO A 20 -9.64 0.93 -2.90
CA PRO A 20 -10.02 -0.44 -2.60
C PRO A 20 -11.55 -0.58 -2.57
N SER A 21 -12.02 -1.76 -2.93
CA SER A 21 -13.41 -2.18 -2.81
C SER A 21 -13.54 -3.30 -1.77
N ILE A 22 -14.72 -3.41 -1.16
CA ILE A 22 -15.07 -4.50 -0.25
C ILE A 22 -15.26 -5.78 -1.08
N GLN A 23 -14.59 -6.86 -0.69
CA GLN A 23 -14.67 -8.15 -1.41
C GLN A 23 -15.38 -9.22 -0.57
N HIS A 24 -15.25 -9.16 0.75
CA HIS A 24 -15.90 -10.07 1.69
C HIS A 24 -16.81 -9.30 2.66
N PRO A 25 -17.86 -9.96 3.20
CA PRO A 25 -18.82 -9.31 4.11
C PRO A 25 -18.19 -8.68 5.37
N ASN A 26 -16.99 -9.10 5.75
CA ASN A 26 -16.32 -8.67 6.97
C ASN A 26 -15.17 -7.66 6.72
N ASP A 27 -14.98 -7.21 5.49
CA ASP A 27 -13.93 -6.23 5.19
C ASP A 27 -14.32 -4.82 5.66
N VAL A 28 -13.32 -4.00 5.95
CA VAL A 28 -13.49 -2.56 6.20
C VAL A 28 -12.45 -1.76 5.43
N ILE A 29 -12.82 -0.58 4.95
CA ILE A 29 -11.90 0.37 4.32
C ILE A 29 -11.48 1.40 5.37
N VAL A 30 -10.17 1.49 5.62
CA VAL A 30 -9.60 2.41 6.60
C VAL A 30 -8.91 3.57 5.90
N ARG A 31 -9.20 4.81 6.33
CA ARG A 31 -8.38 5.97 5.96
C ARG A 31 -7.12 5.98 6.83
N VAL A 32 -5.99 5.59 6.25
CA VAL A 32 -4.70 5.59 6.94
C VAL A 32 -4.31 7.01 7.36
N SER A 33 -4.15 7.24 8.66
CA SER A 33 -3.62 8.49 9.22
C SER A 33 -2.09 8.48 9.33
N SER A 34 -1.55 7.32 9.66
CA SER A 34 -0.12 7.07 9.82
C SER A 34 0.18 5.61 9.48
N THR A 35 1.38 5.39 8.93
CA THR A 35 1.97 4.08 8.69
C THR A 35 3.49 4.22 8.81
N ALA A 36 4.22 3.12 8.86
CA ALA A 36 5.67 3.11 9.02
C ALA A 36 6.31 2.14 8.04
N ILE A 37 7.63 2.31 7.83
CA ILE A 37 8.46 1.37 7.09
C ILE A 37 8.93 0.30 8.06
N CYS A 38 8.74 -0.96 7.71
CA CYS A 38 9.24 -2.12 8.43
C CYS A 38 10.55 -2.61 7.81
N VAL A 39 11.40 -3.28 8.61
CA VAL A 39 12.61 -3.92 8.08
C VAL A 39 12.30 -5.02 7.05
N SER A 40 11.11 -5.64 7.11
CA SER A 40 10.67 -6.62 6.12
C SER A 40 10.52 -6.02 4.72
N ASP A 41 10.23 -4.72 4.62
CA ASP A 41 10.04 -4.03 3.33
C ASP A 41 11.36 -3.96 2.54
N LEU A 42 12.51 -4.10 3.22
CA LEU A 42 13.83 -4.19 2.59
C LEU A 42 14.11 -5.55 1.95
N HIS A 43 13.29 -6.57 2.23
CA HIS A 43 13.48 -7.94 1.75
C HIS A 43 12.60 -8.27 0.51
N MET A 44 11.95 -7.26 -0.08
CA MET A 44 11.03 -7.38 -1.22
C MET A 44 11.70 -7.55 -2.58
#